data_AF-A0A1H3USU3-F1
#
_entry.id   AF-A0A1H3USU3-F1
#
_cell.length_a   1.000
_cell.length_b   1.000
_cell.length_c   1.000
_cell.angle_alpha   90.00
_cell.angle_beta   90.00
_cell.angle_gamma   90.00
#
_symmetry.space_group_name_H-M   'P 1'
#
loop_
_entity.id
_entity.type
_entity.pdbx_description
1 polymer ?
#
loop_
_entity_poly.entity_id
_entity_poly.type
_entity_poly.pdbx_seq_one_letter_code
_entity_poly.pdbx_strand_id
1 'polypeptide(L)' 'MTSQHATEEAMRTATPVMDTTERPDIVAIAWPTGRPIYPYTRQEIAEGVDVYTKAMKARTTSNPGGRHEG' A
#
# COMPACT_ATOMS: atom_id res chain seq x y z
N MET A 1 26.42 -18.10 -28.70
CA MET A 1 25.66 -16.83 -28.58
C MET A 1 24.18 -17.13 -28.42
N THR A 2 23.67 -17.33 -27.20
CA THR A 2 22.28 -17.01 -26.76
C THR A 2 22.09 -17.48 -25.31
N SER A 3 22.26 -16.58 -24.34
CA SER A 3 21.90 -16.84 -22.94
C SER A 3 21.35 -15.56 -22.30
N GLN A 4 20.50 -14.85 -23.02
CA GLN A 4 19.84 -13.63 -22.52
C GLN A 4 18.32 -13.79 -22.31
N HIS A 5 17.74 -14.94 -22.64
CA HIS A 5 16.28 -15.14 -22.49
C HIS A 5 15.84 -15.71 -21.14
N ALA A 6 16.76 -16.17 -20.28
CA ALA A 6 16.38 -16.82 -19.03
C ALA A 6 16.04 -15.85 -17.88
N THR A 7 16.37 -14.56 -18.03
CA THR A 7 16.26 -13.58 -16.94
C THR A 7 14.96 -12.77 -16.95
N GLU A 8 14.22 -12.77 -18.06
CA GLU A 8 13.06 -11.87 -18.23
C GLU A 8 11.74 -12.51 -17.78
N GLU A 9 11.58 -13.83 -17.91
CA GLU A 9 10.37 -14.54 -17.46
C GLU A 9 10.29 -14.68 -15.93
N ALA A 10 11.43 -14.69 -15.22
CA ALA A 10 11.45 -14.79 -13.77
C ALA A 10 10.93 -13.51 -13.07
N MET A 11 10.94 -12.36 -13.74
CA MET A 11 10.47 -11.08 -13.18
C MET A 11 8.95 -10.84 -13.35
N ARG A 12 8.24 -11.63 -14.16
CA ARG A 12 6.84 -11.34 -14.51
C ARG A 12 5.77 -12.04 -13.67
N THR A 13 6.11 -13.04 -12.86
CA THR A 13 5.06 -13.81 -12.14
C THR A 13 5.49 -14.29 -10.76
N ALA A 14 6.02 -13.38 -9.96
CA ALA A 14 6.11 -13.62 -8.53
C ALA A 14 5.52 -12.41 -7.81
N THR A 15 4.19 -12.37 -7.71
CA THR A 15 3.57 -11.64 -6.61
C THR A 15 3.70 -12.56 -5.40
N PRO A 16 4.66 -12.35 -4.49
CA PRO A 16 4.76 -13.21 -3.33
C PRO A 16 3.51 -13.01 -2.49
N VAL A 17 2.66 -14.04 -2.45
CA VAL A 17 1.60 -14.16 -1.47
C VAL A 17 2.32 -14.51 -0.16
N MET A 18 2.76 -13.47 0.56
CA MET A 18 3.46 -13.64 1.83
C MET A 18 2.44 -14.05 2.89
N ASP A 19 2.43 -15.35 3.18
CA ASP A 19 1.83 -15.94 4.37
C ASP A 19 2.77 -15.72 5.57
N THR A 20 2.18 -15.41 6.71
CA THR A 20 2.74 -14.68 7.85
C THR A 20 3.37 -15.60 8.89
N THR A 21 4.67 -15.48 9.20
CA THR A 21 5.25 -15.69 10.56
C THR A 21 6.68 -15.14 10.72
N GLU A 22 7.42 -14.93 9.63
CA GLU A 22 8.78 -14.38 9.70
C GLU A 22 8.74 -12.85 9.68
N ARG A 23 9.63 -12.20 10.44
CA ARG A 23 9.70 -10.72 10.47
C ARG A 23 9.79 -10.20 9.03
N PRO A 24 8.98 -9.21 8.64
CA PRO A 24 8.91 -8.77 7.25
C PRO A 24 10.30 -8.28 6.80
N ASP A 25 10.72 -8.71 5.60
CA ASP A 25 12.01 -8.33 5.04
C ASP A 25 12.11 -6.80 4.90
N ILE A 26 13.28 -6.24 5.23
CA ILE A 26 13.54 -4.81 5.08
C ILE A 26 13.57 -4.47 3.58
N VAL A 27 12.70 -3.56 3.13
CA VAL A 27 12.64 -3.15 1.72
C VAL A 27 13.44 -1.89 1.43
N ALA A 28 13.68 -1.04 2.43
CA ALA A 28 14.45 0.19 2.29
C ALA A 28 14.96 0.73 3.63
N ILE A 29 15.86 1.72 3.58
CA ILE A 29 16.33 2.48 4.75
C ILE A 29 16.00 3.97 4.54
N ALA A 30 15.31 4.58 5.51
CA ALA A 30 14.88 5.98 5.45
C ALA A 30 16.03 6.96 5.74
N TRP A 31 16.37 7.83 4.80
CA TRP A 31 17.30 8.94 5.01
C TRP A 31 16.60 10.16 5.64
N PRO A 32 17.27 10.97 6.51
CA PRO A 32 18.62 10.78 7.07
C PRO A 32 18.63 9.83 8.28
N THR A 33 17.46 9.37 8.72
CA THR A 33 17.29 8.72 10.02
C THR A 33 17.90 7.33 10.14
N GLY A 34 18.25 6.68 9.03
CA GLY A 34 18.74 5.30 8.99
C GLY A 34 17.69 4.27 9.41
N ARG A 35 16.42 4.65 9.53
CA ARG A 35 15.36 3.76 10.03
C ARG A 35 14.99 2.72 8.96
N PRO A 36 14.89 1.43 9.32
CA PRO A 36 14.43 0.41 8.39
C PRO A 36 12.95 0.61 8.04
N ILE A 37 12.65 0.45 6.75
CA ILE A 37 11.29 0.46 6.20
C ILE A 37 10.91 -0.98 5.88
N TYR A 38 9.74 -1.36 6.37
CA TYR A 38 9.15 -2.68 6.16
C TYR A 38 7.97 -2.57 5.19
N PRO A 39 7.67 -3.63 4.42
CA PRO A 39 6.47 -3.69 3.61
C PRO A 39 5.23 -3.68 4.52
N TYR A 40 4.20 -2.95 4.10
CA TYR A 40 2.90 -3.03 4.75
C TYR A 40 2.25 -4.38 4.46
N THR A 41 1.63 -4.96 5.48
CA THR A 41 0.73 -6.10 5.33
C THR A 41 -0.54 -5.69 4.60
N ARG A 42 -1.24 -6.67 4.01
CA ARG A 42 -2.55 -6.43 3.38
C ARG A 42 -3.56 -5.85 4.36
N GLN A 43 -3.52 -6.29 5.62
CA GLN A 43 -4.40 -5.79 6.67
C GLN A 43 -4.14 -4.31 6.96
N GLU A 44 -2.88 -3.91 7.15
CA GLU A 44 -2.52 -2.50 7.38
C GLU A 44 -2.92 -1.60 6.21
N ILE A 45 -2.78 -2.09 4.97
CA ILE A 45 -3.25 -1.36 3.78
C ILE A 45 -4.78 -1.21 3.82
N ALA A 46 -5.52 -2.29 4.10
CA ALA A 46 -6.99 -2.26 4.15
C ALA A 46 -7.51 -1.32 5.25
N GLU A 47 -6.90 -1.35 6.43
CA GLU A 47 -7.20 -0.43 7.54
C GLU A 47 -6.95 1.02 7.14
N GLY A 48 -5.82 1.31 6.45
CA GLY A 48 -5.52 2.65 5.93
C GLY A 48 -6.55 3.14 4.90
N VAL A 49 -7.00 2.26 3.99
CA VAL A 49 -8.03 2.56 2.99
C VAL A 49 -9.38 2.89 3.65
N ASP A 50 -9.75 2.18 4.72
CA ASP A 50 -10.97 2.47 5.48
C ASP A 50 -10.93 3.87 6.13
N VAL A 51 -9.81 4.22 6.77
CA VAL A 51 -9.60 5.55 7.37
C VAL A 51 -9.72 6.66 6.32
N TYR A 52 -9.06 6.51 5.17
CA TYR A 52 -9.15 7.49 4.08
C TYR A 52 -10.59 7.62 3.56
N THR A 53 -11.26 6.49 3.36
CA THR A 53 -12.65 6.46 2.87
C THR A 53 -13.60 7.16 3.84
N LYS A 54 -13.47 6.91 5.15
CA LYS A 54 -14.23 7.60 6.19
C LYS A 54 -13.97 9.11 6.16
N ALA A 55 -12.71 9.53 6.04
CA ALA A 55 -12.34 10.93 5.95
C ALA A 55 -12.87 11.62 4.66
N MET A 56 -12.94 10.90 3.54
CA MET A 56 -13.54 11.41 2.29
C MET A 56 -15.06 11.56 2.44
N LYS A 57 -15.74 10.53 2.95
CA LYS A 57 -17.19 10.58 3.23
C LYS A 57 -17.53 11.73 4.16
N ALA A 58 -16.77 11.92 5.24
CA ALA A 58 -16.98 13.03 6.18
C ALA A 58 -16.86 14.40 5.49
N ARG A 59 -15.90 14.57 4.57
CA ARG A 59 -15.73 15.81 3.78
C ARG A 59 -16.87 16.05 2.80
N THR A 60 -17.40 15.00 2.17
CA THR A 60 -18.57 15.10 1.28
C THR A 60 -19.85 15.42 2.08
N THR A 61 -20.01 14.80 3.25
CA THR A 61 -21.13 15.06 4.16
C THR A 61 -21.04 16.45 4.80
N SER A 62 -19.84 16.99 5.03
CA SER A 62 -19.63 18.34 5.59
C SER A 62 -19.79 19.48 4.57
N ASN A 63 -20.35 19.23 3.37
CA ASN A 63 -20.84 20.27 2.48
C ASN A 63 -22.36 20.43 2.63
N PRO A 64 -22.85 21.23 3.61
CA PRO A 64 -24.27 21.58 3.72
C PRO A 64 -24.65 22.66 2.67
N GLY A 65 -24.32 22.42 1.40
CA GLY A 65 -24.66 23.30 0.27
C GLY A 65 -26.09 23.14 -0.25
N GLY A 66 -26.93 22.31 0.40
CA GLY A 66 -28.35 22.20 0.12
C GLY A 66 -29.14 23.20 0.94
N ARG A 67 -29.44 24.36 0.35
CA ARG A 67 -30.41 25.34 0.85
C ARG A 67 -31.70 24.64 1.32
N HIS A 68 -32.10 24.90 2.57
CA HIS A 68 -33.48 24.75 3.02
C HIS A 68 -33.97 26.14 3.41
N GLU A 69 -34.39 26.92 2.42
CA GLU A 69 -35.43 27.94 2.61
C GLU A 69 -36.77 27.26 2.33
N GLY A 70 -37.72 27.42 3.25
CA GLY A 70 -39.06 26.82 3.20
C GLY A 70 -39.62 26.65 4.60
#